data_AF-A0A3G6M3K6-F1
#
_entry.id   AF-A0A3G6M3K6-F1
#
_cell.length_a   1.000
_cell.length_b   1.000
_cell.length_c   1.000
_cell.angle_alpha   90.00
_cell.angle_beta   90.00
_cell.angle_gamma   90.00
#
_symmetry.space_group_name_H-M   'P 1'
#
loop_
_entity.id
_entity.type
_entity.pdbx_description
1 polymer ?
#
loop_
_entity_poly.entity_id
_entity_poly.type
_entity_poly.pdbx_seq_one_letter_code
_entity_poly.pdbx_strand_id
1 'polypeptide(L)'
;MYSISKKINILKQAHVAKDFFSNDEISRSAATEFTCCDCGHHNTIEIVPYQSGFPIFQIYNEDQVLSANELLQNKVVSKTSDRMLHFGELTVNDLPTLYFGTDCSSCHSTYFCVFSYGEKQPGLTVLNISGIWKYD
;
A
#
# COMPACT_ATOMS: atom_id res chain seq x y z
N MET A 1 4.49 -8.04 8.54
CA MET A 1 3.60 -6.89 8.29
C MET A 1 3.30 -6.21 9.62
N TYR A 2 3.42 -4.89 9.70
CA TYR A 2 3.19 -4.11 10.93
C TYR A 2 2.66 -2.70 10.62
N SER A 3 2.07 -2.02 11.61
CA SER A 3 1.69 -0.61 11.49
C SER A 3 2.89 0.30 11.76
N ILE A 4 2.92 1.47 11.14
CA ILE A 4 3.99 2.46 11.34
C ILE A 4 3.41 3.57 12.20
N SER A 5 4.08 3.90 13.31
CA SER A 5 3.64 4.91 14.28
C SER A 5 4.66 6.02 14.53
N LYS A 6 5.84 5.90 13.92
CA LYS A 6 6.90 6.91 13.99
C LYS A 6 6.91 7.71 12.70
N LYS A 7 7.37 8.96 12.78
CA LYS A 7 7.66 9.77 11.60
C LYS A 7 8.72 9.08 10.74
N ILE A 8 8.48 9.05 9.42
CA ILE A 8 9.38 8.43 8.43
C ILE A 8 9.61 9.37 7.25
N ASN A 9 10.64 9.12 6.44
CA ASN A 9 10.79 9.77 5.13
C ASN A 9 10.69 8.75 4.00
N ILE A 10 9.91 9.08 2.96
CA ILE A 10 9.83 8.26 1.74
C ILE A 10 11.12 8.44 0.94
N LEU A 11 11.81 7.34 0.64
CA LEU A 11 13.09 7.39 -0.08
C LEU A 11 12.94 6.99 -1.55
N LYS A 12 12.57 5.74 -1.81
CA LYS A 12 12.58 5.18 -3.16
C LYS A 12 11.52 4.11 -3.32
N GLN A 13 10.79 4.15 -4.44
CA GLN A 13 9.86 3.10 -4.82
C GLN A 13 10.62 1.85 -5.30
N ALA A 14 10.28 0.69 -4.75
CA ALA A 14 10.76 -0.60 -5.18
C ALA A 14 10.01 -1.07 -6.43
N HIS A 15 10.67 -1.87 -7.27
CA HIS A 15 10.02 -2.54 -8.39
C HIS A 15 9.12 -3.66 -7.86
N VAL A 16 7.85 -3.68 -8.28
CA VAL A 16 6.86 -4.70 -7.91
C VAL A 16 6.54 -5.54 -9.15
N ALA A 17 6.59 -6.87 -9.02
CA ALA A 17 6.42 -7.78 -10.15
C ALA A 17 4.98 -7.77 -10.72
N LYS A 18 3.98 -7.67 -9.83
CA LYS A 18 2.56 -7.56 -10.16
C LYS A 18 1.84 -6.72 -9.12
N ASP A 19 1.06 -5.76 -9.58
CA ASP A 19 0.43 -4.74 -8.75
C ASP A 19 -1.11 -4.72 -8.85
N PHE A 20 -1.70 -5.56 -9.69
CA PHE A 20 -3.15 -5.65 -9.88
C PHE A 20 -3.62 -7.10 -9.85
N PHE A 21 -4.68 -7.34 -9.09
CA PHE A 21 -5.33 -8.64 -8.93
C PHE A 21 -6.84 -8.47 -8.96
N SER A 22 -7.56 -9.46 -9.47
CA SER A 22 -9.01 -9.43 -9.55
C SER A 22 -9.66 -10.78 -9.24
N ASN A 23 -10.86 -10.74 -8.65
CA ASN A 23 -11.75 -11.89 -8.46
C ASN A 23 -11.05 -13.15 -7.91
N ASP A 24 -10.87 -14.21 -8.73
CA ASP A 24 -10.30 -15.48 -8.26
C ASP A 24 -8.85 -15.36 -7.80
N GLU A 25 -8.11 -14.37 -8.31
CA GLU A 25 -6.72 -14.07 -7.93
C GLU A 25 -6.61 -13.52 -6.50
N ILE A 26 -7.73 -13.13 -5.90
CA ILE A 26 -7.83 -12.60 -4.54
C ILE A 26 -8.74 -13.46 -3.66
N SER A 27 -9.10 -14.67 -4.11
CA SER A 27 -10.01 -15.58 -3.39
C SER A 27 -9.45 -16.07 -2.04
N ARG A 28 -8.12 -16.16 -1.91
CA ARG A 28 -7.43 -16.52 -0.66
C ARG A 28 -6.43 -15.45 -0.28
N SER A 29 -5.55 -15.12 -1.21
CA SER A 29 -4.51 -14.13 -1.02
C SER A 29 -3.97 -13.66 -2.37
N ALA A 30 -3.48 -12.42 -2.41
CA ALA A 30 -2.71 -11.87 -3.53
C ALA A 30 -1.23 -11.89 -3.17
N ALA A 31 -0.46 -12.77 -3.82
CA ALA A 31 0.99 -12.83 -3.65
C ALA A 31 1.70 -12.08 -4.78
N THR A 32 2.72 -11.30 -4.42
CA THR A 32 3.62 -10.64 -5.36
C THR A 32 5.03 -10.56 -4.79
N GLU A 33 5.97 -10.11 -5.61
CA GLU A 33 7.35 -9.89 -5.21
C GLU A 33 7.75 -8.44 -5.43
N PHE A 34 8.65 -7.94 -4.58
CA PHE A 34 9.34 -6.69 -4.80
C PHE A 34 10.85 -6.82 -4.68
N THR A 35 11.56 -6.07 -5.52
CA THR A 35 13.03 -6.05 -5.51
C THR A 35 13.52 -5.00 -4.52
N CYS A 36 14.31 -5.43 -3.52
CA CYS A 36 14.91 -4.54 -2.54
C CYS A 36 15.83 -3.51 -3.21
N CYS A 37 15.63 -2.23 -2.89
CA CYS A 37 16.40 -1.11 -3.42
C CYS A 37 17.88 -1.12 -3.04
N ASP A 38 18.26 -1.81 -1.95
CA ASP A 38 19.61 -1.78 -1.40
C ASP A 38 20.45 -3.00 -1.77
N CYS A 39 19.86 -4.21 -1.72
CA CYS A 39 20.58 -5.46 -1.96
C CYS A 39 20.10 -6.24 -3.19
N GLY A 40 19.04 -5.80 -3.87
CA GLY A 40 18.47 -6.49 -5.03
C GLY A 40 17.75 -7.80 -4.72
N HIS A 41 17.61 -8.19 -3.45
CA HIS A 41 16.87 -9.39 -3.05
C HIS A 41 15.38 -9.28 -3.42
N HIS A 42 14.79 -10.39 -3.87
CA HIS A 42 13.37 -10.47 -4.19
C HIS A 42 12.62 -10.88 -2.92
N ASN A 43 11.72 -10.02 -2.45
CA ASN A 43 10.93 -10.26 -1.25
C ASN A 43 9.50 -10.56 -1.65
N THR A 44 8.97 -11.69 -1.21
CA THR A 44 7.57 -12.04 -1.40
C THR A 44 6.70 -11.35 -0.35
N ILE A 45 5.59 -10.76 -0.77
CA ILE A 45 4.52 -10.29 0.11
C ILE A 45 3.22 -11.00 -0.25
N GLU A 46 2.42 -11.31 0.76
CA GLU A 46 1.12 -11.97 0.60
C GLU A 46 0.05 -11.12 1.28
N ILE A 47 -0.91 -10.61 0.49
CA ILE A 47 -2.00 -9.77 0.97
C ILE A 47 -3.25 -10.65 1.07
N VAL A 48 -3.69 -10.90 2.30
CA VAL A 48 -4.91 -11.64 2.61
C VAL A 48 -6.05 -10.62 2.81
N PRO A 49 -7.11 -10.66 1.99
CA PRO A 49 -8.25 -9.75 2.13
C PRO A 49 -8.79 -9.70 3.55
N TYR A 50 -9.10 -8.50 4.04
CA TYR A 50 -9.62 -8.23 5.39
C TYR A 50 -8.71 -8.63 6.57
N GLN A 51 -7.48 -9.10 6.32
CA GLN A 51 -6.50 -9.45 7.36
C GLN A 51 -5.20 -8.67 7.23
N SER A 52 -4.76 -8.41 6.00
CA SER A 52 -3.55 -7.65 5.74
C SER A 52 -3.82 -6.15 5.77
N GLY A 53 -2.93 -5.42 6.43
CA GLY A 53 -2.87 -3.97 6.38
C GLY A 53 -3.70 -3.23 7.43
N PHE A 54 -3.48 -1.93 7.45
CA PHE A 54 -4.09 -0.96 8.34
C PHE A 54 -4.66 0.20 7.50
N PRO A 55 -5.72 0.87 7.95
CA PRO A 55 -6.27 2.01 7.24
C PRO A 55 -5.22 3.10 6.94
N ILE A 56 -5.18 3.57 5.68
CA ILE A 56 -4.19 4.58 5.26
C ILE A 56 -4.29 5.89 6.05
N PHE A 57 -5.47 6.22 6.60
CA PHE A 57 -5.63 7.41 7.43
C PHE A 57 -4.67 7.42 8.63
N GLN A 58 -4.28 6.26 9.16
CA GLN A 58 -3.34 6.20 10.29
C GLN A 58 -1.94 6.72 9.93
N ILE A 59 -1.56 6.73 8.64
CA ILE A 59 -0.26 7.27 8.19
C ILE A 59 -0.27 8.80 8.17
N TYR A 60 -1.38 9.42 7.74
CA TYR A 60 -1.43 10.88 7.58
C TYR A 60 -2.23 11.62 8.63
N ASN A 61 -2.84 10.89 9.58
CA ASN A 61 -3.57 11.51 10.66
C ASN A 61 -2.65 12.45 11.46
N GLU A 62 -3.04 13.72 11.53
CA GLU A 62 -2.30 14.78 12.24
C GLU A 62 -0.82 14.90 11.83
N ASP A 63 -0.46 14.47 10.61
CA ASP A 63 0.90 14.47 10.06
C ASP A 63 1.95 13.78 10.97
N GLN A 64 1.52 12.77 11.74
CA GLN A 64 2.38 12.09 12.73
C GLN A 64 3.42 11.15 12.10
N VAL A 65 3.05 10.42 11.03
CA VAL A 65 3.94 9.48 10.33
C VAL A 65 4.44 10.07 9.02
N LEU A 66 3.52 10.47 8.14
CA LEU A 66 3.76 11.22 6.91
C LEU A 66 2.69 12.29 6.78
N SER A 67 2.94 13.36 6.04
CA SER A 67 1.87 14.28 5.68
C SER A 67 1.04 13.79 4.50
N ALA A 68 -0.22 14.22 4.44
CA ALA A 68 -1.08 14.00 3.27
C ALA A 68 -0.43 14.51 1.96
N ASN A 69 0.28 15.64 2.04
CA ASN A 69 0.98 16.22 0.89
C ASN A 69 2.15 15.34 0.42
N GLU A 70 2.92 14.76 1.33
CA GLU A 70 4.01 13.84 0.97
C GLU A 70 3.48 12.61 0.24
N LEU A 71 2.35 12.03 0.70
CA LEU A 71 1.72 10.90 0.02
C LEU A 71 1.24 11.26 -1.40
N LEU A 72 0.65 12.45 -1.57
CA LEU A 72 0.18 12.94 -2.87
C LEU A 72 1.33 13.24 -3.84
N GLN A 73 2.38 13.91 -3.37
CA GLN A 73 3.54 14.26 -4.20
C GLN A 73 4.30 13.02 -4.67
N ASN A 74 4.41 11.99 -3.81
CA ASN A 74 5.02 10.71 -4.14
C ASN A 74 4.08 9.76 -4.90
N LYS A 75 2.85 10.19 -5.22
CA LYS A 75 1.83 9.39 -5.93
C LYS A 75 1.52 8.06 -5.24
N VAL A 76 1.63 8.03 -3.91
CA VAL A 76 1.28 6.88 -3.06
C VAL A 76 -0.24 6.69 -3.01
N VAL A 77 -0.96 7.80 -3.07
CA VAL A 77 -2.42 7.89 -3.08
C VAL A 77 -2.85 9.08 -3.94
N SER A 78 -4.13 9.15 -4.25
CA SER A 78 -4.79 10.29 -4.86
C SER A 78 -5.84 10.88 -3.91
N LYS A 79 -6.26 12.12 -4.17
CA LYS A 79 -7.47 12.66 -3.54
C LYS A 79 -8.67 11.83 -3.98
N THR A 80 -9.48 11.41 -3.03
CA THR A 80 -10.72 10.69 -3.29
C THR A 80 -11.72 11.59 -4.00
N SER A 81 -12.48 11.04 -4.94
CA SER A 81 -13.56 11.78 -5.59
C SER A 81 -14.69 12.11 -4.61
N ASP A 82 -15.40 13.23 -4.84
CA ASP A 82 -16.46 13.72 -3.94
C ASP A 82 -17.54 12.68 -3.62
N ARG A 83 -17.84 11.79 -4.58
CA ARG A 83 -18.86 10.73 -4.44
C ARG A 83 -18.39 9.59 -3.55
N MET A 84 -17.08 9.46 -3.35
CA MET A 84 -16.42 8.34 -2.69
C MET A 84 -15.78 8.72 -1.35
N LEU A 85 -16.03 9.94 -0.85
CA LEU A 85 -15.45 10.46 0.41
C LEU A 85 -15.73 9.59 1.65
N HIS A 86 -16.75 8.74 1.62
CA HIS A 86 -17.01 7.77 2.67
C HIS A 86 -15.88 6.72 2.83
N PHE A 87 -14.99 6.58 1.85
CA PHE A 87 -13.76 5.78 1.94
C PHE A 87 -12.55 6.54 2.51
N GLY A 88 -12.70 7.82 2.80
CA GLY A 88 -11.63 8.69 3.32
C GLY A 88 -11.15 9.72 2.29
N GLU A 89 -10.35 10.67 2.75
CA GLU A 89 -9.88 11.81 1.94
C GLU A 89 -8.85 11.42 0.88
N LEU A 90 -8.06 10.37 1.16
CA LEU A 90 -7.01 9.86 0.30
C LEU A 90 -7.23 8.38 0.01
N THR A 91 -7.27 8.02 -1.27
CA THR A 91 -7.49 6.65 -1.73
C THR A 91 -6.63 6.29 -2.93
N VAL A 92 -6.49 4.99 -3.18
CA VAL A 92 -5.98 4.41 -4.41
C VAL A 92 -7.18 3.96 -5.24
N ASN A 93 -7.45 4.66 -6.35
CA ASN A 93 -8.54 4.39 -7.28
C ASN A 93 -9.95 4.45 -6.66
N ASP A 94 -10.22 5.39 -5.75
CA ASP A 94 -11.53 5.55 -5.10
C ASP A 94 -12.05 4.28 -4.39
N LEU A 95 -11.12 3.48 -3.85
CA LEU A 95 -11.42 2.26 -3.11
C LEU A 95 -10.84 2.35 -1.68
N PRO A 96 -11.37 1.55 -0.72
CA PRO A 96 -10.78 1.42 0.61
C PRO A 96 -9.28 1.16 0.52
N THR A 97 -8.49 2.04 1.13
CA THR A 97 -7.03 2.05 0.99
C THR A 97 -6.35 1.70 2.31
N LEU A 98 -5.41 0.78 2.21
CA LEU A 98 -4.72 0.16 3.32
C LEU A 98 -3.21 0.23 3.10
N TYR A 99 -2.45 0.10 4.18
CA TYR A 99 -1.00 0.02 4.15
C TYR A 99 -0.47 -1.03 5.12
N PHE A 100 0.78 -1.46 4.94
CA PHE A 100 1.56 -2.12 5.99
C PHE A 100 3.05 -1.85 5.81
N GLY A 101 3.79 -1.84 6.92
CA GLY A 101 5.23 -1.93 6.94
C GLY A 101 5.72 -3.37 6.78
N THR A 102 6.88 -3.53 6.14
CA THR A 102 7.61 -4.78 5.94
C THR A 102 9.11 -4.47 5.83
N ASP A 103 9.95 -5.46 6.00
CA ASP A 103 11.39 -5.34 5.79
C ASP A 103 11.88 -6.30 4.71
N CYS A 104 13.05 -5.99 4.14
CA CYS A 104 13.74 -6.94 3.29
C CYS A 104 14.31 -8.07 4.14
N SER A 105 13.98 -9.32 3.81
CA SER A 105 14.43 -10.51 4.53
C SER A 105 15.95 -10.71 4.51
N SER A 106 16.67 -10.08 3.57
CA SER A 106 18.12 -10.21 3.42
C SER A 106 18.94 -9.11 4.10
N CYS A 107 18.47 -7.85 4.07
CA CYS A 107 19.25 -6.71 4.58
C CYS A 107 18.49 -5.84 5.60
N HIS A 108 17.26 -6.23 5.93
CA HIS A 108 16.37 -5.56 6.89
C HIS A 108 16.05 -4.09 6.59
N SER A 109 16.34 -3.62 5.37
CA SER A 109 15.87 -2.32 4.92
C SER A 109 14.35 -2.27 4.98
N THR A 110 13.83 -1.15 5.47
CA THR A 110 12.41 -0.96 5.77
C THR A 110 11.63 -0.45 4.57
N TYR A 111 10.43 -1.00 4.38
CA TYR A 111 9.52 -0.69 3.29
C TYR A 111 8.09 -0.58 3.79
N PHE A 112 7.28 0.23 3.15
CA PHE A 112 5.83 0.19 3.34
C PHE A 112 5.12 -0.01 2.01
N CYS A 113 4.11 -0.87 2.02
CA CYS A 113 3.23 -1.15 0.89
C CYS A 113 1.94 -0.37 1.09
N VAL A 114 1.41 0.24 0.02
CA VAL A 114 0.07 0.83 -0.01
C VAL A 114 -0.74 0.16 -1.11
N PHE A 115 -1.96 -0.23 -0.78
CA PHE A 115 -2.86 -0.91 -1.71
C PHE A 115 -4.32 -0.55 -1.42
N SER A 116 -5.18 -0.67 -2.42
CA SER A 116 -6.62 -0.68 -2.23
C SER A 116 -7.22 -2.05 -2.49
N TYR A 117 -8.37 -2.29 -1.85
CA TYR A 117 -9.13 -3.51 -2.02
C TYR A 117 -10.63 -3.21 -1.94
N GLY A 118 -11.39 -3.68 -2.93
CA GLY A 118 -12.84 -3.53 -2.93
C GLY A 118 -13.49 -3.84 -4.28
N GLU A 119 -14.82 -3.79 -4.29
CA GLU A 119 -15.60 -3.95 -5.52
C GLU A 119 -15.57 -2.67 -6.34
N LYS A 120 -14.94 -2.72 -7.51
CA LYS A 120 -14.82 -1.56 -8.42
C LYS A 120 -16.10 -1.33 -9.23
N GLN A 121 -16.77 -2.41 -9.59
CA GLN A 121 -18.06 -2.44 -10.28
C GLN A 121 -18.73 -3.79 -10.00
N PRO A 122 -20.05 -3.94 -10.21
CA PRO A 122 -20.76 -5.18 -9.93
C PRO A 122 -20.06 -6.43 -10.50
N GLY A 123 -19.64 -7.33 -9.62
CA GLY A 123 -18.97 -8.58 -9.98
C GLY A 123 -17.46 -8.46 -10.29
N LEU A 124 -16.85 -7.31 -10.02
CA LEU A 124 -15.41 -7.09 -10.14
C LEU A 124 -14.83 -6.57 -8.83
N THR A 125 -14.29 -7.49 -8.03
CA THR A 125 -13.46 -7.14 -6.87
C THR A 125 -12.02 -7.06 -7.31
N VAL A 126 -11.34 -5.99 -6.91
CA VAL A 126 -9.95 -5.73 -7.26
C VAL A 126 -9.10 -5.51 -6.01
N LEU A 127 -7.84 -5.89 -6.11
CA LEU A 127 -6.78 -5.47 -5.24
C LEU A 127 -5.73 -4.76 -6.10
N ASN A 128 -5.40 -3.53 -5.76
CA ASN A 128 -4.39 -2.77 -6.48
C ASN A 128 -3.32 -2.23 -5.52
N ILE A 129 -2.09 -2.68 -5.70
CA ILE A 129 -0.91 -2.18 -5.01
C ILE A 129 -0.51 -0.88 -5.71
N SER A 130 -0.62 0.25 -5.02
CA SER A 130 -0.12 1.52 -5.56
C SER A 130 1.41 1.53 -5.64
N GLY A 131 2.05 0.85 -4.69
CA GLY A 131 3.49 0.66 -4.71
C GLY A 131 4.03 0.18 -3.37
N ILE A 132 5.34 0.01 -3.35
CA ILE A 132 6.12 -0.33 -2.16
C ILE A 132 7.29 0.65 -2.10
N TRP A 133 7.43 1.38 -1.00
CA TRP A 133 8.44 2.42 -0.85
C TRP A 133 9.37 2.10 0.29
N LYS A 134 10.67 2.21 0.03
CA LYS A 134 11.70 2.26 1.06
C LYS A 134 11.49 3.53 1.89
N TYR A 135 11.65 3.42 3.19
CA TYR A 135 11.64 4.55 4.11
C TYR A 135 12.73 4.45 5.17
N ASP A 136 13.07 5.58 5.81
CA ASP A 136 13.88 5.66 7.02
C ASP A 136 13.10 6.23 8.23
#